data_AF-A0A078JWM0-F1
#
_entry.id   AF-A0A078JWM0-F1
#
_cell.length_a   1.000
_cell.length_b   1.000
_cell.length_c   1.000
_cell.angle_alpha   90.00
_cell.angle_beta   90.00
_cell.angle_gamma   90.00
#
_symmetry.space_group_name_H-M   'P 1'
#
loop_
_entity.id
_entity.type
_entity.pdbx_description
1 polymer ?
#
loop_
_entity_poly.entity_id
_entity_poly.type
_entity_poly.pdbx_seq_one_letter_code
_entity_poly.pdbx_strand_id
1 'polypeptide(L)'
;MEEANNQSKKWEQEEISNEMNNWELTEEESVDWRGRPSNPKHGGTRAALFVLGLQAFEIMGIAAVGNNLITYVINEMHFPLSKAANIVTNFVGTIFIFGLLGGYLSDAFLGSFWTMLIFGFVELSGFILLSVQAHLPQLKPPECNPLIDQSSCEEAKGFKATFFFMALYLVALGSGCVKPNMIAHGADQFSQSHPKQSKRLSSYFNAAYFAFSMGELIALTLLVWVQTHSGMDVGFGVSAAAMTIGLISLVSGTMFFRNKRPRRSLFTPIAQFTCSSWNLRDECSWNFLVEPSTIRTIREFSFYCLFTLVIQAFII
;
A
#
# COMPACT_ATOMS: atom_id res chain seq x y z
N MET A 1 -26.77 -13.42 52.26
CA MET A 1 -26.90 -12.43 51.16
C MET A 1 -25.55 -11.83 50.79
N GLU A 2 -24.74 -11.42 51.76
CA GLU A 2 -23.41 -10.84 51.51
C GLU A 2 -22.40 -11.84 50.90
N GLU A 3 -22.43 -13.11 51.32
CA GLU A 3 -21.59 -14.17 50.73
C GLU A 3 -21.94 -14.50 49.28
N ALA A 4 -23.22 -14.47 48.91
CA ALA A 4 -23.69 -14.67 47.54
C ALA A 4 -23.28 -13.52 46.62
N ASN A 5 -23.28 -12.28 47.13
CA ASN A 5 -22.81 -11.10 46.40
C ASN A 5 -21.28 -11.15 46.18
N ASN A 6 -20.54 -11.63 47.18
CA ASN A 6 -19.09 -11.76 47.09
C ASN A 6 -18.67 -12.89 46.12
N GLN A 7 -19.44 -13.98 46.06
CA GLN A 7 -19.26 -15.01 45.04
C GLN A 7 -19.55 -14.47 43.64
N SER A 8 -20.68 -13.77 43.43
CA SER A 8 -21.03 -13.19 42.12
C SER A 8 -19.92 -12.31 41.54
N LYS A 9 -19.34 -11.42 42.37
CA LYS A 9 -18.21 -10.57 41.96
C LYS A 9 -16.96 -11.35 41.61
N LYS A 10 -16.70 -12.43 42.34
CA LYS A 10 -15.56 -13.32 42.07
C LYS A 10 -15.73 -14.04 40.72
N TRP A 11 -16.93 -14.51 40.41
CA TRP A 11 -17.25 -15.11 39.11
C TRP A 11 -17.09 -14.10 37.97
N GLU A 12 -17.60 -12.86 38.12
CA GLU A 12 -17.39 -11.79 37.12
C GLU A 12 -15.89 -11.48 36.91
N GLN A 13 -15.09 -11.48 37.98
CA GLN A 13 -13.64 -11.26 37.86
C GLN A 13 -12.89 -12.45 37.24
N GLU A 14 -13.30 -13.68 37.51
CA GLU A 14 -12.77 -14.87 36.83
C GLU A 14 -13.18 -14.90 35.35
N GLU A 15 -14.39 -14.47 35.02
CA GLU A 15 -14.86 -14.39 33.64
C GLU A 15 -14.16 -13.27 32.86
N ILE A 16 -14.01 -12.08 33.45
CA ILE A 16 -13.22 -10.97 32.86
C ILE A 16 -11.75 -11.37 32.70
N SER A 17 -11.15 -12.05 33.68
CA SER A 17 -9.76 -12.51 33.57
C SER A 17 -9.59 -13.63 32.55
N ASN A 18 -10.54 -14.56 32.44
CA ASN A 18 -10.54 -15.59 31.40
C ASN A 18 -10.77 -14.99 30.01
N GLU A 19 -11.67 -14.00 29.87
CA GLU A 19 -11.82 -13.25 28.63
C GLU A 19 -10.53 -12.51 28.29
N MET A 20 -9.93 -11.77 29.23
CA MET A 20 -8.65 -11.08 29.04
C MET A 20 -7.52 -12.04 28.65
N ASN A 21 -7.41 -13.20 29.30
CA ASN A 21 -6.43 -14.25 28.96
C ASN A 21 -6.71 -14.83 27.56
N ASN A 22 -7.98 -14.97 27.17
CA ASN A 22 -8.38 -15.44 25.84
C ASN A 22 -8.07 -14.38 24.77
N TRP A 23 -8.26 -13.08 25.08
CA TRP A 23 -7.85 -11.97 24.23
C TRP A 23 -6.31 -11.93 24.08
N GLU A 24 -5.55 -12.09 25.16
CA GLU A 24 -4.08 -12.20 25.11
C GLU A 24 -3.61 -13.42 24.29
N LEU A 25 -4.25 -14.59 24.47
CA LEU A 25 -4.01 -15.80 23.66
C LEU A 25 -4.31 -15.58 22.17
N THR A 26 -5.37 -14.82 21.84
CA THR A 26 -5.69 -14.47 20.44
C THR A 26 -4.76 -13.41 19.85
N GLU A 27 -4.16 -12.54 20.67
CA GLU A 27 -3.11 -11.60 20.22
C GLU A 27 -1.76 -12.29 19.94
N GLU A 28 -1.53 -13.48 20.52
CA GLU A 28 -0.28 -14.23 20.39
C GLU A 28 -0.18 -15.18 19.18
N GLU A 29 -1.27 -15.45 18.44
CA GLU A 29 -1.20 -16.22 17.18
C GLU A 29 -0.64 -15.39 16.01
N SER A 30 0.53 -14.80 16.22
CA SER A 30 1.34 -14.30 15.11
C SER A 30 1.87 -15.47 14.28
N VAL A 31 1.85 -15.30 12.96
CA VAL A 31 2.24 -16.30 11.99
C VAL A 31 3.41 -15.80 11.14
N ASP A 32 4.25 -16.74 10.72
CA ASP A 32 5.28 -16.49 9.71
C ASP A 32 4.64 -16.30 8.33
N TRP A 33 5.43 -15.85 7.35
CA TRP A 33 5.01 -15.74 5.95
C TRP A 33 4.48 -17.07 5.36
N ARG A 34 4.88 -18.23 5.91
CA ARG A 34 4.37 -19.58 5.55
C ARG A 34 3.12 -20.02 6.31
N GLY A 35 2.56 -19.18 7.18
CA GLY A 35 1.43 -19.54 8.03
C GLY A 35 1.77 -20.48 9.19
N ARG A 36 3.05 -20.61 9.55
CA ARG A 36 3.52 -21.35 10.73
C ARG A 36 3.48 -20.45 11.97
N PRO A 37 3.35 -20.99 13.20
CA PRO A 37 3.38 -20.18 14.41
C PRO A 37 4.73 -19.47 14.55
N SER A 38 4.67 -18.19 14.94
CA SER A 38 5.82 -17.30 15.05
C SER A 38 6.76 -17.69 16.19
N ASN A 39 8.04 -17.87 15.87
CA ASN A 39 9.10 -17.99 16.89
C ASN A 39 9.43 -16.64 17.56
N PRO A 40 9.95 -16.62 18.80
CA PRO A 40 10.35 -15.40 19.51
C PRO A 40 11.49 -14.58 18.85
N LYS A 41 12.05 -15.07 17.74
CA LYS A 41 13.05 -14.38 16.91
C LYS A 41 12.42 -13.51 15.80
N HIS A 42 11.13 -13.62 15.53
CA HIS A 42 10.43 -12.81 14.54
C HIS A 42 9.98 -11.45 15.12
N GLY A 43 9.94 -10.44 14.26
CA GLY A 43 9.60 -9.06 14.61
C GLY A 43 10.77 -8.25 15.17
N GLY A 44 10.43 -7.14 15.83
CA GLY A 44 11.38 -6.20 16.40
C GLY A 44 11.98 -5.22 15.38
N THR A 45 13.00 -4.49 15.82
CA THR A 45 13.57 -3.35 15.09
C THR A 45 14.17 -3.73 13.73
N ARG A 46 14.71 -4.95 13.59
CA ARG A 46 15.27 -5.43 12.31
C ARG A 46 14.19 -5.62 11.25
N ALA A 47 13.08 -6.26 11.62
CA ALA A 47 11.92 -6.43 10.75
C ALA A 47 11.34 -5.05 10.38
N ALA A 48 11.15 -4.18 11.38
CA ALA A 48 10.65 -2.82 11.15
C ALA A 48 11.53 -1.99 10.21
N LEU A 49 12.87 -2.18 10.22
CA LEU A 49 13.78 -1.47 9.32
C LEU A 49 13.53 -1.78 7.85
N PHE A 50 13.19 -3.02 7.50
CA PHE A 50 12.82 -3.37 6.11
C PHE A 50 11.55 -2.67 5.66
N VAL A 51 10.58 -2.51 6.56
CA VAL A 51 9.33 -1.76 6.30
C VAL A 51 9.61 -0.26 6.17
N LEU A 52 10.50 0.29 7.00
CA LEU A 52 10.95 1.69 6.87
C LEU A 52 11.67 1.94 5.53
N GLY A 53 12.45 0.96 5.06
CA GLY A 53 13.07 1.01 3.74
C GLY A 53 12.02 1.10 2.63
N LEU A 54 11.03 0.20 2.64
CA LEU A 54 9.90 0.27 1.70
C LEU A 54 9.20 1.63 1.78
N GLN A 55 8.94 2.15 2.98
CA GLN A 55 8.29 3.45 3.18
C GLN A 55 9.05 4.60 2.54
N ALA A 56 10.37 4.64 2.71
CA ALA A 56 11.21 5.70 2.16
C ALA A 56 11.27 5.63 0.62
N PHE A 57 11.36 4.44 0.05
CA PHE A 57 11.45 4.26 -1.40
C PHE A 57 10.10 4.45 -2.11
N GLU A 58 9.00 3.97 -1.51
CA GLU A 58 7.64 4.19 -2.02
C GLU A 58 7.31 5.69 -2.03
N ILE A 59 7.52 6.38 -0.90
CA ILE A 59 7.19 7.81 -0.83
C ILE A 59 8.04 8.62 -1.81
N MET A 60 9.30 8.23 -2.00
CA MET A 60 10.20 8.90 -2.93
C MET A 60 9.69 8.76 -4.39
N GLY A 61 9.29 7.55 -4.79
CA GLY A 61 8.76 7.29 -6.13
C GLY A 61 7.45 8.01 -6.41
N ILE A 62 6.47 7.88 -5.51
CA ILE A 62 5.13 8.47 -5.67
C ILE A 62 5.13 9.99 -5.55
N ALA A 63 5.94 10.57 -4.65
CA ALA A 63 6.04 12.03 -4.52
C ALA A 63 6.68 12.65 -5.77
N ALA A 64 7.68 12.00 -6.37
CA ALA A 64 8.28 12.48 -7.61
C ALA A 64 7.29 12.46 -8.79
N VAL A 65 6.47 11.41 -8.89
CA VAL A 65 5.41 11.38 -9.90
C VAL A 65 4.35 12.44 -9.60
N GLY A 66 3.80 12.47 -8.38
CA GLY A 66 2.73 13.39 -8.00
C GLY A 66 3.08 14.86 -8.20
N ASN A 67 4.28 15.29 -7.80
CA ASN A 67 4.69 16.70 -7.87
C ASN A 67 4.93 17.19 -9.29
N ASN A 68 5.44 16.34 -10.18
CA ASN A 68 5.78 16.73 -11.55
C ASN A 68 4.82 16.18 -12.61
N LEU A 69 3.76 15.50 -12.19
CA LEU A 69 2.71 14.99 -13.07
C LEU A 69 2.03 16.13 -13.84
N ILE A 70 1.80 17.27 -13.20
CA ILE A 70 1.16 18.42 -13.86
C ILE A 70 1.98 18.90 -15.06
N THR A 71 3.31 18.95 -14.91
CA THR A 71 4.24 19.34 -15.96
C THR A 71 4.20 18.35 -17.11
N TYR A 72 4.17 17.04 -16.83
CA TYR A 72 4.02 16.01 -17.85
C TYR A 72 2.69 16.15 -18.61
N VAL A 73 1.59 16.37 -17.91
CA VAL A 73 0.25 16.49 -18.51
C VAL A 73 0.13 17.74 -19.41
N ILE A 74 0.80 18.84 -19.06
CA ILE A 74 0.77 20.08 -19.84
C ILE A 74 1.76 20.02 -21.01
N ASN A 75 3.02 19.69 -20.74
CA ASN A 75 4.09 19.81 -21.73
C ASN A 75 4.16 18.63 -22.70
N GLU A 76 3.77 17.43 -22.28
CA GLU A 76 3.93 16.21 -23.08
C GLU A 76 2.60 15.69 -23.61
N MET A 77 1.51 15.89 -22.86
CA MET A 77 0.17 15.45 -23.26
C MET A 77 -0.70 16.59 -23.82
N HIS A 78 -0.19 17.82 -23.80
CA HIS A 78 -0.83 19.05 -24.29
C HIS A 78 -2.23 19.32 -23.73
N PHE A 79 -2.53 18.85 -22.52
CA PHE A 79 -3.80 19.21 -21.89
C PHE A 79 -3.75 20.65 -21.34
N PRO A 80 -4.85 21.41 -21.43
CA PRO A 80 -4.93 22.73 -20.82
C PRO A 80 -4.80 22.64 -19.30
N LEU A 81 -4.24 23.69 -18.68
CA LEU A 81 -3.94 23.77 -17.25
C LEU A 81 -5.14 23.38 -16.36
N SER A 82 -6.36 23.79 -16.73
CA SER A 82 -7.58 23.45 -15.97
C SER A 82 -7.87 21.95 -15.96
N LYS A 83 -7.70 21.25 -17.10
CA LYS A 83 -7.83 19.79 -17.17
C LYS A 83 -6.68 19.11 -16.42
N ALA A 84 -5.45 19.60 -16.56
CA ALA A 84 -4.28 19.05 -15.89
C ALA A 84 -4.42 19.07 -14.36
N ALA A 85 -4.85 20.20 -13.79
CA ALA A 85 -5.08 20.34 -12.35
C ALA A 85 -6.16 19.36 -11.85
N ASN A 86 -7.23 19.17 -12.61
CA ASN A 86 -8.27 18.18 -12.28
C ASN A 86 -7.73 16.74 -12.32
N ILE A 87 -6.91 16.40 -13.32
CA ILE A 87 -6.28 15.06 -13.43
C ILE A 87 -5.41 14.78 -12.20
N VAL A 88 -4.55 15.73 -11.82
CA VAL A 88 -3.65 15.57 -10.66
C VAL A 88 -4.45 15.47 -9.36
N THR A 89 -5.45 16.33 -9.17
CA THR A 89 -6.29 16.31 -7.96
C THR A 89 -7.11 15.03 -7.87
N ASN A 90 -7.68 14.56 -8.99
CA ASN A 90 -8.41 13.30 -9.06
C ASN A 90 -7.49 12.11 -8.78
N PHE A 91 -6.26 12.12 -9.29
CA PHE A 91 -5.25 11.09 -9.00
C PHE A 91 -4.96 11.00 -7.50
N VAL A 92 -4.67 12.13 -6.85
CA VAL A 92 -4.42 12.19 -5.40
C VAL A 92 -5.66 11.74 -4.61
N GLY A 93 -6.86 12.21 -4.98
CA GLY A 93 -8.11 11.78 -4.34
C GLY A 93 -8.35 10.28 -4.47
N THR A 94 -8.02 9.70 -5.64
CA THR A 94 -8.17 8.26 -5.91
C THR A 94 -7.24 7.42 -5.05
N ILE A 95 -5.99 7.86 -4.80
CA ILE A 95 -5.07 7.19 -3.86
C ILE A 95 -5.69 7.06 -2.47
N PHE A 96 -6.31 8.13 -1.95
CA PHE A 96 -6.94 8.09 -0.62
C PHE A 96 -8.15 7.16 -0.56
N ILE A 97 -8.99 7.16 -1.61
CA ILE A 97 -10.13 6.22 -1.71
C ILE A 97 -9.64 4.77 -1.74
N PHE A 98 -8.60 4.48 -2.55
CA PHE A 98 -7.99 3.16 -2.57
C PHE A 98 -7.28 2.80 -1.27
N GLY A 99 -6.82 3.77 -0.46
CA GLY A 99 -6.33 3.53 0.88
C GLY A 99 -7.37 2.93 1.81
N LEU A 100 -8.61 3.42 1.77
CA LEU A 100 -9.71 2.84 2.53
C LEU A 100 -10.01 1.40 2.06
N LEU A 101 -10.03 1.18 0.75
CA LEU A 101 -10.25 -0.15 0.17
C LEU A 101 -9.12 -1.13 0.49
N GLY A 102 -7.86 -0.67 0.45
CA GLY A 102 -6.69 -1.48 0.76
C GLY A 102 -6.61 -1.89 2.22
N GLY A 103 -7.04 -1.02 3.14
CA GLY A 103 -7.18 -1.35 4.55
C GLY A 103 -8.31 -2.37 4.78
N TYR A 104 -9.46 -2.19 4.13
CA TYR A 104 -10.54 -3.18 4.19
C TYR A 104 -10.08 -4.56 3.70
N LEU A 105 -9.36 -4.61 2.58
CA LEU A 105 -8.94 -5.84 1.94
C LEU A 105 -7.86 -6.60 2.75
N SER A 106 -6.95 -5.87 3.40
CA SER A 106 -5.94 -6.48 4.28
C SER A 106 -6.56 -7.06 5.54
N ASP A 107 -7.48 -6.34 6.17
CA ASP A 107 -8.17 -6.82 7.37
C ASP A 107 -9.03 -8.04 7.04
N ALA A 108 -9.88 -7.95 6.01
CA ALA A 108 -10.88 -8.98 5.72
C ALA A 108 -10.32 -10.26 5.08
N PHE A 109 -9.30 -10.18 4.22
CA PHE A 109 -8.94 -11.31 3.33
C PHE A 109 -7.46 -11.70 3.35
N LEU A 110 -6.57 -10.75 3.03
CA LEU A 110 -5.19 -11.07 2.62
C LEU A 110 -4.17 -10.97 3.76
N GLY A 111 -4.44 -10.14 4.77
CA GLY A 111 -3.46 -9.69 5.75
C GLY A 111 -2.52 -8.61 5.17
N SER A 112 -1.99 -7.74 6.05
CA SER A 112 -1.24 -6.54 5.64
C SER A 112 -0.01 -6.85 4.77
N PHE A 113 0.73 -7.92 5.08
CA PHE A 113 1.92 -8.32 4.31
C PHE A 113 1.60 -8.65 2.85
N TRP A 114 0.59 -9.50 2.61
CA TRP A 114 0.22 -9.90 1.25
C TRP A 114 -0.42 -8.77 0.46
N THR A 115 -1.22 -7.92 1.12
CA THR A 115 -1.77 -6.72 0.48
C THR A 115 -0.64 -5.79 0.03
N MET A 116 0.32 -5.44 0.89
CA MET A 116 1.45 -4.61 0.45
C MET A 116 2.24 -5.23 -0.70
N LEU A 117 2.46 -6.55 -0.64
CA LEU A 117 3.24 -7.23 -1.66
C LEU A 117 2.51 -7.17 -3.01
N ILE A 118 1.27 -7.64 -3.09
CA ILE A 118 0.48 -7.68 -4.34
C ILE A 118 0.30 -6.27 -4.91
N PHE A 119 -0.16 -5.32 -4.08
CA PHE A 119 -0.43 -3.96 -4.55
C PHE A 119 0.84 -3.16 -4.82
N GLY A 120 1.97 -3.52 -4.20
CA GLY A 120 3.26 -2.95 -4.54
C GLY A 120 3.74 -3.36 -5.94
N PHE A 121 3.47 -4.59 -6.40
CA PHE A 121 3.70 -4.96 -7.80
C PHE A 121 2.75 -4.25 -8.77
N VAL A 122 1.49 -4.04 -8.36
CA VAL A 122 0.54 -3.23 -9.14
C VAL A 122 1.05 -1.79 -9.31
N GLU A 123 1.54 -1.17 -8.23
CA GLU A 123 2.16 0.15 -8.29
C GLU A 123 3.39 0.18 -9.20
N LEU A 124 4.30 -0.80 -9.05
CA LEU A 124 5.48 -0.94 -9.90
C LEU A 124 5.08 -1.04 -11.38
N SER A 125 4.06 -1.83 -11.71
CA SER A 125 3.55 -1.94 -13.08
C SER A 125 3.05 -0.59 -13.61
N GLY A 126 2.40 0.21 -12.77
CA GLY A 126 1.98 1.57 -13.10
C GLY A 126 3.15 2.50 -13.41
N PHE A 127 4.22 2.47 -12.59
CA PHE A 127 5.43 3.27 -12.85
C PHE A 127 6.14 2.84 -14.14
N ILE A 128 6.23 1.53 -14.41
CA ILE A 128 6.81 1.02 -15.65
C ILE A 128 5.99 1.49 -16.86
N LEU A 129 4.66 1.42 -16.79
CA LEU A 129 3.80 1.89 -17.88
C LEU A 129 3.95 3.40 -18.12
N LEU A 130 4.03 4.22 -17.06
CA LEU A 130 4.31 5.65 -17.19
C LEU A 130 5.67 5.90 -17.83
N SER A 131 6.70 5.16 -17.44
CA SER A 131 8.04 5.27 -18.03
C SER A 131 8.05 4.86 -19.51
N VAL A 132 7.40 3.75 -19.87
CA VAL A 132 7.25 3.29 -21.26
C VAL A 132 6.50 4.32 -22.11
N GLN A 133 5.42 4.90 -21.58
CA GLN A 133 4.69 5.96 -22.27
C GLN A 133 5.57 7.19 -22.50
N ALA A 134 6.36 7.56 -21.50
CA ALA A 134 7.24 8.71 -21.58
C ALA A 134 8.41 8.47 -22.55
N HIS A 135 8.88 7.23 -22.70
CA HIS A 135 10.00 6.88 -23.56
C HIS A 135 9.60 6.68 -25.03
N LEU A 136 8.41 6.13 -25.30
CA LEU A 136 8.00 5.81 -26.67
C LEU A 136 7.29 7.00 -27.34
N PRO A 137 7.86 7.60 -28.41
CA PRO A 137 7.25 8.76 -29.08
C PRO A 137 5.93 8.41 -29.78
N GLN A 138 5.67 7.13 -30.07
CA GLN A 138 4.39 6.67 -30.64
C GLN A 138 3.22 6.77 -29.65
N LEU A 139 3.51 6.74 -28.34
CA LEU A 139 2.53 6.85 -27.27
C LEU A 139 2.28 8.30 -26.83
N LYS A 140 3.05 9.27 -27.36
CA LYS A 140 2.89 10.70 -27.11
C LYS A 140 2.30 11.44 -28.31
N PRO A 141 1.54 12.53 -28.11
CA PRO A 141 1.24 13.46 -29.20
C PRO A 141 2.54 14.06 -29.77
N PRO A 142 2.55 14.51 -31.03
CA PRO A 142 3.74 15.12 -31.63
C PRO A 142 4.15 16.35 -30.83
N GLU A 143 5.46 16.53 -30.61
CA GLU A 143 6.00 17.64 -29.82
C GLU A 143 5.48 18.98 -30.35
N CYS A 144 4.81 19.73 -29.48
CA CYS A 144 4.25 21.03 -29.79
C CYS A 144 4.61 21.97 -28.65
N ASN A 145 5.24 23.09 -28.97
CA ASN A 145 5.60 24.05 -27.94
C ASN A 145 4.43 25.04 -27.76
N PRO A 146 3.67 24.98 -26.66
CA PRO A 146 2.46 25.79 -26.47
C PRO A 146 2.75 27.30 -26.43
N LEU A 147 4.02 27.69 -26.36
CA LEU A 147 4.48 29.09 -26.38
C LEU A 147 4.76 29.63 -27.80
N ILE A 148 4.95 28.77 -28.80
CA ILE A 148 5.38 29.15 -30.17
C ILE A 148 4.26 28.91 -31.18
N ASP A 149 3.55 27.79 -31.10
CA ASP A 149 2.45 27.47 -32.00
C ASP A 149 1.10 27.90 -31.40
N GLN A 150 0.60 29.08 -31.81
CA GLN A 150 -0.77 29.54 -31.52
C GLN A 150 -1.85 28.69 -32.22
N SER A 151 -1.47 27.80 -33.16
CA SER A 151 -2.36 26.78 -33.72
C SER A 151 -2.41 25.59 -32.76
N SER A 152 -3.56 25.41 -32.11
CA SER A 152 -3.89 24.35 -31.15
C SER A 152 -3.02 23.08 -31.22
N CYS A 153 -2.11 22.90 -30.26
CA CYS A 153 -1.45 21.62 -30.04
C CYS A 153 -2.53 20.52 -29.90
N GLU A 154 -2.32 19.39 -30.57
CA GLU A 154 -3.28 18.30 -30.52
C GLU A 154 -3.23 17.61 -29.15
N GLU A 155 -4.32 17.75 -28.38
CA GLU A 155 -4.48 17.05 -27.10
C GLU A 155 -4.34 15.53 -27.31
N ALA A 156 -3.74 14.82 -26.36
CA ALA A 156 -3.69 13.37 -26.40
C ALA A 156 -5.10 12.76 -26.44
N LYS A 157 -5.43 12.07 -27.54
CA LYS A 157 -6.75 11.45 -27.77
C LYS A 157 -6.64 9.94 -28.04
N GLY A 158 -7.75 9.25 -27.81
CA GLY A 158 -7.89 7.81 -28.07
C GLY A 158 -6.93 6.97 -27.24
N PHE A 159 -6.17 6.11 -27.92
CA PHE A 159 -5.31 5.10 -27.27
C PHE A 159 -4.23 5.71 -26.35
N LYS A 160 -3.65 6.85 -26.72
CA LYS A 160 -2.60 7.54 -25.94
C LYS A 160 -3.10 7.99 -24.56
N ALA A 161 -4.31 8.57 -24.52
CA ALA A 161 -4.95 9.01 -23.28
C ALA A 161 -5.39 7.83 -22.43
N THR A 162 -5.99 6.79 -23.03
CA THR A 162 -6.39 5.59 -22.28
C THR A 162 -5.20 4.90 -21.63
N PHE A 163 -4.08 4.79 -22.34
CA PHE A 163 -2.84 4.22 -21.80
C PHE A 163 -2.34 5.01 -20.59
N PHE A 164 -2.33 6.34 -20.69
CA PHE A 164 -1.96 7.24 -19.60
C PHE A 164 -2.84 7.10 -18.36
N PHE A 165 -4.16 7.14 -18.53
CA PHE A 165 -5.07 7.00 -17.40
C PHE A 165 -4.99 5.61 -16.78
N MET A 166 -4.81 4.56 -17.58
CA MET A 166 -4.62 3.20 -17.08
C MET A 166 -3.36 3.10 -16.21
N ALA A 167 -2.23 3.62 -16.68
CA ALA A 167 -0.99 3.66 -15.91
C ALA A 167 -1.15 4.48 -14.62
N LEU A 168 -1.78 5.66 -14.70
CA LEU A 168 -2.00 6.54 -13.56
C LEU A 168 -2.91 5.93 -12.49
N TYR A 169 -3.98 5.23 -12.90
CA TYR A 169 -4.87 4.54 -11.98
C TYR A 169 -4.24 3.28 -11.37
N LEU A 170 -3.35 2.58 -12.08
CA LEU A 170 -2.57 1.47 -11.50
C LEU A 170 -1.65 1.96 -10.38
N VAL A 171 -0.93 3.07 -10.61
CA VAL A 171 -0.13 3.72 -9.55
C VAL A 171 -1.03 4.11 -8.37
N ALA A 172 -2.19 4.72 -8.64
CA ALA A 172 -3.11 5.15 -7.59
C ALA A 172 -3.65 3.98 -6.75
N LEU A 173 -4.03 2.89 -7.42
CA LEU A 173 -4.52 1.66 -6.79
C LEU A 173 -3.45 1.01 -5.92
N GLY A 174 -2.24 0.86 -6.45
CA GLY A 174 -1.12 0.26 -5.75
C GLY A 174 -0.69 1.07 -4.54
N SER A 175 -0.33 2.34 -4.75
CA SER A 175 0.14 3.24 -3.68
C SER A 175 -0.92 3.44 -2.60
N GLY A 176 -2.19 3.61 -3.01
CA GLY A 176 -3.33 3.70 -2.09
C GLY A 176 -3.39 2.49 -1.17
N CYS A 177 -3.29 1.27 -1.71
CA CYS A 177 -3.37 0.05 -0.92
C CYS A 177 -2.10 -0.24 -0.08
N VAL A 178 -0.92 0.18 -0.52
CA VAL A 178 0.35 -0.08 0.18
C VAL A 178 0.48 0.80 1.43
N LYS A 179 0.23 2.11 1.33
CA LYS A 179 0.48 3.10 2.40
C LYS A 179 -0.13 2.76 3.77
N PRO A 180 -1.46 2.54 3.91
CA PRO A 180 -2.04 2.28 5.23
C PRO A 180 -1.56 0.94 5.80
N ASN A 181 -1.35 -0.05 4.93
CA ASN A 181 -0.90 -1.38 5.32
C ASN A 181 0.56 -1.41 5.76
N MET A 182 1.40 -0.54 5.19
CA MET A 182 2.81 -0.40 5.55
C MET A 182 3.00 0.11 6.98
N ILE A 183 2.26 1.16 7.36
CA ILE A 183 2.33 1.69 8.72
C ILE A 183 1.80 0.66 9.73
N ALA A 184 0.65 0.04 9.43
CA ALA A 184 0.06 -1.00 10.29
C ALA A 184 0.99 -2.20 10.45
N HIS A 185 1.54 -2.71 9.34
CA HIS A 185 2.42 -3.88 9.37
C HIS A 185 3.73 -3.62 10.12
N GLY A 186 4.32 -2.43 9.98
CA GLY A 186 5.52 -2.09 10.73
C GLY A 186 5.26 -1.90 12.23
N ALA A 187 4.08 -1.40 12.61
CA ALA A 187 3.65 -1.35 14.01
C ALA A 187 3.47 -2.76 14.60
N ASP A 188 2.94 -3.70 13.81
CA ASP A 188 2.72 -5.10 14.22
C ASP A 188 4.02 -5.87 14.56
N GLN A 189 5.18 -5.34 14.14
CA GLN A 189 6.49 -5.90 14.49
C GLN A 189 6.84 -5.74 15.97
N PHE A 190 6.14 -4.88 16.72
CA PHE A 190 6.35 -4.66 18.14
C PHE A 190 5.16 -5.16 18.96
N SER A 191 5.40 -5.95 20.01
CA SER A 191 4.33 -6.38 20.92
C SER A 191 4.01 -5.31 21.94
N GLN A 192 2.73 -5.00 22.12
CA GLN A 192 2.28 -3.97 23.08
C GLN A 192 2.27 -4.49 24.52
N SER A 193 2.17 -5.80 24.71
CA SER A 193 2.15 -6.52 26.00
C SER A 193 3.46 -6.41 26.81
N HIS A 194 4.57 -5.98 26.20
CA HIS A 194 5.84 -5.78 26.90
C HIS A 194 6.23 -4.30 26.98
N PRO A 195 6.44 -3.73 28.19
CA PRO A 195 6.72 -2.30 28.36
C PRO A 195 8.02 -1.83 27.68
N LYS A 196 9.00 -2.72 27.50
CA LYS A 196 10.23 -2.44 26.73
C LYS A 196 9.97 -2.34 25.22
N GLN A 197 9.01 -3.09 24.69
CA GLN A 197 8.66 -3.08 23.26
C GLN A 197 7.72 -1.92 22.93
N SER A 198 6.81 -1.55 23.85
CA SER A 198 5.97 -0.35 23.71
C SER A 198 6.78 0.94 23.54
N LYS A 199 7.85 1.15 24.32
CA LYS A 199 8.77 2.29 24.10
C LYS A 199 9.45 2.28 22.72
N ARG A 200 9.73 1.10 22.17
CA ARG A 200 10.33 0.96 20.83
C ARG A 200 9.32 1.25 19.71
N LEU A 201 8.03 1.00 19.94
CA LEU A 201 6.96 1.33 18.99
C LEU A 201 6.87 2.84 18.75
N SER A 202 6.93 3.67 19.81
CA SER A 202 6.97 5.14 19.63
C SER A 202 8.19 5.59 18.84
N SER A 203 9.36 5.00 19.11
CA SER A 203 10.57 5.27 18.33
C SER A 203 10.44 4.85 16.87
N TYR A 204 9.69 3.77 16.59
CA TYR A 204 9.40 3.34 15.23
C TYR A 204 8.55 4.37 14.49
N PHE A 205 7.47 4.88 15.10
CA PHE A 205 6.65 5.92 14.46
C PHE A 205 7.45 7.19 14.18
N ASN A 206 8.34 7.60 15.09
CA ASN A 206 9.26 8.72 14.85
C ASN A 206 10.20 8.43 13.67
N ALA A 207 10.75 7.21 13.58
CA ALA A 207 11.61 6.80 12.47
C ALA A 207 10.85 6.69 11.14
N ALA A 208 9.59 6.24 11.15
CA ALA A 208 8.72 6.17 9.99
C ALA A 208 8.40 7.57 9.47
N TYR A 209 8.09 8.51 10.36
CA TYR A 209 7.88 9.91 9.98
C TYR A 209 9.16 10.54 9.40
N PHE A 210 10.31 10.28 10.01
CA PHE A 210 11.59 10.74 9.47
C PHE A 210 11.90 10.15 8.09
N ALA A 211 11.66 8.85 7.89
CA ALA A 211 11.82 8.18 6.61
C ALA A 211 10.87 8.76 5.53
N PHE A 212 9.62 9.06 5.91
CA PHE A 212 8.66 9.73 5.05
C PHE A 212 9.18 11.11 4.60
N SER A 213 9.58 11.97 5.55
CA SER A 213 10.09 13.30 5.23
C SER A 213 11.38 13.27 4.41
N MET A 214 12.28 12.32 4.67
CA MET A 214 13.52 12.18 3.91
C MET A 214 13.24 11.73 2.45
N GLY A 215 12.34 10.77 2.26
CA GLY A 215 11.95 10.32 0.92
C GLY A 215 11.26 11.43 0.12
N GLU A 216 10.39 12.21 0.75
CA GLU A 216 9.75 13.37 0.13
C GLU A 216 10.75 14.49 -0.21
N LEU A 217 11.71 14.78 0.68
CA LEU A 217 12.79 15.75 0.43
C LEU A 217 13.62 15.34 -0.79
N ILE A 218 14.02 14.07 -0.87
CA ILE A 218 14.79 13.55 -2.02
C ILE A 218 13.94 13.61 -3.30
N ALA A 219 12.65 13.27 -3.21
CA ALA A 219 11.73 13.32 -4.35
C ALA A 219 11.62 14.73 -4.94
N LEU A 220 11.35 15.72 -4.09
CA LEU A 220 11.14 17.11 -4.48
C LEU A 220 12.41 17.82 -4.98
N THR A 221 13.59 17.31 -4.60
CA THR A 221 14.87 17.92 -4.98
C THR A 221 15.54 17.15 -6.12
N LEU A 222 16.09 15.97 -5.82
CA LEU A 222 16.89 15.20 -6.77
C LEU A 222 16.05 14.63 -7.91
N LEU A 223 14.89 14.05 -7.61
CA LEU A 223 14.05 13.41 -8.64
C LEU A 223 13.38 14.45 -9.54
N VAL A 224 12.86 15.55 -9.00
CA VAL A 224 12.35 16.67 -9.81
C VAL A 224 13.46 17.29 -10.65
N TRP A 225 14.68 17.40 -10.12
CA TRP A 225 15.82 17.86 -10.90
C TRP A 225 16.16 16.90 -12.06
N VAL A 226 16.18 15.58 -11.82
CA VAL A 226 16.38 14.57 -12.89
C VAL A 226 15.27 14.67 -13.94
N GLN A 227 14.01 14.78 -13.51
CA GLN A 227 12.86 14.90 -14.40
C GLN A 227 12.92 16.13 -15.30
N THR A 228 13.36 17.27 -14.76
CA THR A 228 13.44 18.54 -15.50
C THR A 228 14.69 18.65 -16.38
N HIS A 229 15.80 18.02 -15.99
CA HIS A 229 17.05 18.10 -16.75
C HIS A 229 17.26 16.95 -17.74
N SER A 230 16.93 15.72 -17.35
CA SER A 230 17.15 14.50 -18.14
C SER A 230 15.90 13.99 -18.85
N GLY A 231 14.73 14.60 -18.61
CA GLY A 231 13.46 14.21 -19.20
C GLY A 231 12.57 13.40 -18.25
N MET A 232 11.26 13.40 -18.56
CA MET A 232 10.25 12.73 -17.73
C MET A 232 10.31 11.21 -17.85
N ASP A 233 10.83 10.68 -18.95
CA ASP A 233 11.04 9.25 -19.16
C ASP A 233 12.05 8.66 -18.18
N VAL A 234 13.20 9.32 -18.03
CA VAL A 234 14.21 8.97 -17.03
C VAL A 234 13.64 9.13 -15.63
N GLY A 235 12.92 10.23 -15.36
CA GLY A 235 12.31 10.48 -14.06
C GLY A 235 11.33 9.38 -13.60
N PHE A 236 10.42 8.96 -14.48
CA PHE A 236 9.50 7.84 -14.19
C PHE A 236 10.24 6.50 -14.07
N GLY A 237 11.29 6.30 -14.86
CA GLY A 237 12.17 5.13 -14.73
C GLY A 237 12.86 5.07 -13.36
N VAL A 238 13.35 6.20 -12.84
CA VAL A 238 13.94 6.27 -11.49
C VAL A 238 12.89 6.02 -10.41
N SER A 239 11.66 6.51 -10.56
CA SER A 239 10.56 6.16 -9.65
C SER A 239 10.25 4.65 -9.66
N ALA A 240 10.26 4.01 -10.83
CA ALA A 240 10.10 2.55 -10.94
C ALA A 240 11.26 1.80 -10.25
N ALA A 241 12.49 2.25 -10.44
CA ALA A 241 13.67 1.68 -9.79
C ALA A 241 13.61 1.84 -8.26
N ALA A 242 13.21 3.01 -7.77
CA ALA A 242 12.99 3.26 -6.35
C ALA A 242 11.99 2.27 -5.76
N MET A 243 10.81 2.13 -6.38
CA MET A 243 9.79 1.19 -5.94
C MET A 243 10.29 -0.26 -5.97
N THR A 244 11.06 -0.63 -7.00
CA THR A 244 11.69 -1.96 -7.10
C THR A 244 12.63 -2.23 -5.91
N ILE A 245 13.46 -1.26 -5.54
CA ILE A 245 14.34 -1.37 -4.36
C ILE A 245 13.52 -1.50 -3.08
N GLY A 246 12.42 -0.75 -2.95
CA GLY A 246 11.48 -0.86 -1.84
C GLY A 246 10.87 -2.25 -1.72
N LEU A 247 10.43 -2.84 -2.84
CA LEU A 247 9.89 -4.21 -2.88
C LEU A 247 10.96 -5.26 -2.56
N ILE A 248 12.19 -5.09 -3.04
CA ILE A 248 13.32 -5.96 -2.67
C ILE A 248 13.56 -5.90 -1.16
N SER A 249 13.54 -4.70 -0.56
CA SER A 249 13.62 -4.52 0.90
C SER A 249 12.51 -5.31 1.61
N LEU A 250 11.25 -5.18 1.17
CA LEU A 250 10.13 -5.93 1.73
C LEU A 250 10.34 -7.44 1.60
N VAL A 251 10.67 -7.95 0.42
CA VAL A 251 10.85 -9.40 0.17
C VAL A 251 12.02 -9.95 0.98
N SER A 252 13.12 -9.21 1.12
CA SER A 252 14.28 -9.62 1.93
C SER A 252 13.94 -9.73 3.42
N GLY A 253 12.99 -8.93 3.91
CA GLY A 253 12.49 -8.95 5.28
C GLY A 253 11.53 -10.10 5.61
N THR A 254 11.07 -10.87 4.61
CA THR A 254 10.04 -11.92 4.77
C THR A 254 10.33 -12.94 5.85
N MET A 255 11.60 -13.33 6.02
CA MET A 255 12.02 -14.28 7.04
C MET A 255 12.05 -13.70 8.46
N PHE A 256 11.92 -12.38 8.61
CA PHE A 256 11.97 -11.70 9.90
C PHE A 256 10.62 -11.14 10.33
N PHE A 257 9.64 -11.03 9.43
CA PHE A 257 8.35 -10.43 9.75
C PHE A 257 7.49 -11.28 10.67
N ARG A 258 6.86 -10.60 11.62
CA ARG A 258 5.74 -11.10 12.42
C ARG A 258 4.45 -10.68 11.72
N ASN A 259 3.67 -11.63 11.19
CA ASN A 259 2.37 -11.32 10.58
C ASN A 259 1.24 -11.65 11.55
N LYS A 260 0.24 -10.78 11.65
CA LYS A 260 -1.03 -11.12 12.30
C LYS A 260 -1.94 -11.83 11.29
N ARG A 261 -2.79 -12.73 11.78
CA ARG A 261 -3.85 -13.31 10.94
C ARG A 261 -4.90 -12.24 10.60
N PRO A 262 -5.54 -12.31 9.42
CA PRO A 262 -6.59 -11.37 9.07
C PRO A 262 -7.71 -11.42 10.12
N ARG A 263 -8.08 -10.24 10.63
CA ARG A 263 -9.10 -10.05 11.67
C ARG A 263 -10.37 -9.56 10.98
N ARG A 264 -11.56 -9.92 11.47
CA ARG A 264 -12.82 -9.43 10.88
C ARG A 264 -12.79 -7.91 10.76
N SER A 265 -12.99 -7.39 9.54
CA SER A 265 -12.95 -5.97 9.24
C SER A 265 -14.00 -5.20 10.05
N LEU A 266 -13.64 -4.02 10.57
CA LEU A 266 -14.55 -3.12 11.30
C LEU A 266 -15.67 -2.57 10.41
N PHE A 267 -15.48 -2.55 9.09
CA PHE A 267 -16.52 -2.12 8.15
C PHE A 267 -17.64 -3.15 8.01
N THR A 268 -17.37 -4.44 8.24
CA THR A 268 -18.38 -5.50 8.10
C THR A 268 -19.52 -5.35 9.12
N PRO A 269 -19.27 -5.13 10.42
CA PRO A 269 -20.33 -4.83 11.40
C PRO A 269 -21.10 -3.54 11.09
N ILE A 270 -20.43 -2.49 10.62
CA ILE A 270 -21.06 -1.19 10.30
C ILE A 270 -22.01 -1.35 9.09
N ALA A 271 -21.56 -2.07 8.05
CA ALA A 271 -22.39 -2.42 6.90
C ALA A 271 -23.57 -3.32 7.29
N GLN A 272 -23.35 -4.31 8.17
CA GLN A 272 -24.43 -5.16 8.68
C GLN A 272 -25.45 -4.38 9.51
N PHE A 273 -25.01 -3.43 10.34
CA PHE A 273 -25.91 -2.58 11.12
C PHE A 273 -26.74 -1.65 10.21
N THR A 274 -26.12 -1.05 9.21
CA THR A 274 -26.84 -0.24 8.21
C THR A 274 -27.79 -1.09 7.36
N CYS A 275 -27.37 -2.23 6.81
CA CYS A 275 -28.27 -3.16 6.11
C CYS A 275 -29.48 -3.56 6.99
N SER A 276 -29.23 -3.87 8.27
CA SER A 276 -30.27 -4.30 9.20
C SER A 276 -31.26 -3.18 9.54
N SER A 277 -30.78 -1.93 9.64
CA SER A 277 -31.60 -0.76 9.88
C SER A 277 -32.49 -0.39 8.68
N TRP A 278 -32.03 -0.68 7.46
CA TRP A 278 -32.76 -0.40 6.22
C TRP A 278 -33.71 -1.55 5.80
N ASN A 279 -33.87 -2.56 6.65
CA ASN A 279 -34.78 -3.71 6.47
C ASN A 279 -34.56 -4.51 5.17
N LEU A 280 -33.37 -4.41 4.56
CA LEU A 280 -32.94 -5.19 3.39
C LEU A 280 -32.38 -6.56 3.84
N ARG A 281 -33.23 -7.32 4.55
CA ARG A 281 -32.84 -8.54 5.27
C ARG A 281 -32.35 -9.68 4.37
N ASP A 282 -32.76 -9.67 3.10
CA ASP A 282 -32.51 -10.76 2.16
C ASP A 282 -31.33 -10.48 1.20
N GLU A 283 -30.87 -9.24 1.05
CA GLU A 283 -29.76 -8.88 0.14
C GLU A 283 -28.37 -8.87 0.80
N CYS A 284 -28.29 -8.79 2.13
CA CYS A 284 -27.00 -8.76 2.85
C CYS A 284 -26.54 -10.15 3.34
N SER A 285 -27.02 -11.24 2.73
CA SER A 285 -26.41 -12.57 2.85
C SER A 285 -25.20 -12.69 1.90
N TRP A 286 -24.27 -11.73 1.98
CA TRP A 286 -22.94 -11.92 1.40
C TRP A 286 -22.14 -12.81 2.35
N ASN A 287 -22.43 -14.11 2.32
CA ASN A 287 -21.45 -15.14 2.65
C ASN A 287 -20.34 -15.08 1.59
N PHE A 288 -19.46 -14.09 1.71
CA PHE A 288 -18.20 -14.06 0.98
C PHE A 288 -17.24 -15.08 1.62
N LEU A 289 -17.64 -16.36 1.58
CA LEU A 289 -16.74 -17.48 1.85
C LEU A 289 -15.87 -17.63 0.61
N VAL A 290 -14.81 -16.80 0.52
CA VAL A 290 -13.66 -17.22 -0.28
C VAL A 290 -13.09 -18.42 0.45
N GLU A 291 -13.21 -19.57 -0.20
CA GLU A 291 -12.73 -20.85 0.30
C GLU A 291 -11.25 -20.74 0.72
N PRO A 292 -10.84 -21.24 1.90
CA PRO A 292 -9.46 -21.16 2.38
C PRO A 292 -8.43 -21.74 1.39
N SER A 293 -8.88 -22.64 0.51
CA SER A 293 -8.11 -23.20 -0.61
C SER A 293 -7.70 -22.13 -1.64
N THR A 294 -8.58 -21.19 -1.99
CA THR A 294 -8.30 -20.12 -2.96
C THR A 294 -7.25 -19.12 -2.45
N ILE A 295 -7.26 -18.81 -1.15
CA ILE A 295 -6.26 -17.94 -0.50
C ILE A 295 -4.88 -18.61 -0.51
N ARG A 296 -4.81 -19.93 -0.27
CA ARG A 296 -3.55 -20.68 -0.37
C ARG A 296 -3.04 -20.71 -1.82
N THR A 297 -3.91 -20.91 -2.79
CA THR A 297 -3.56 -20.89 -4.22
C THR A 297 -3.08 -19.50 -4.67
N ILE A 298 -3.71 -18.40 -4.25
CA ILE A 298 -3.26 -17.03 -4.59
C ILE A 298 -1.89 -16.72 -3.94
N ARG A 299 -1.66 -17.16 -2.69
CA ARG A 299 -0.37 -17.00 -2.00
C ARG A 299 0.74 -17.79 -2.69
N GLU A 300 0.47 -19.02 -3.11
CA GLU A 300 1.41 -19.87 -3.86
C GLU A 300 1.66 -19.30 -5.27
N PHE A 301 0.61 -18.94 -6.01
CA PHE A 301 0.72 -18.42 -7.37
C PHE A 301 1.40 -17.04 -7.43
N SER A 302 1.09 -16.15 -6.48
CA SER A 302 1.84 -14.90 -6.30
C SER A 302 3.31 -15.20 -6.00
N PHE A 303 3.62 -16.13 -5.08
CA PHE A 303 5.02 -16.44 -4.75
C PHE A 303 5.82 -16.96 -5.94
N TYR A 304 5.27 -17.88 -6.75
CA TYR A 304 5.92 -18.38 -7.96
C TYR A 304 6.07 -17.31 -9.04
N CYS A 305 5.04 -16.50 -9.27
CA CYS A 305 5.10 -15.42 -10.25
C CYS A 305 6.07 -14.30 -9.81
N LEU A 306 6.07 -13.94 -8.52
CA LEU A 306 7.00 -12.98 -7.92
C LEU A 306 8.45 -13.46 -7.95
N PHE A 307 8.71 -14.72 -7.59
CA PHE A 307 10.07 -15.27 -7.59
C PHE A 307 10.64 -15.31 -9.01
N THR A 308 9.80 -15.59 -10.00
CA THR A 308 10.19 -15.57 -11.42
C THR A 308 10.41 -14.14 -11.92
N LEU A 309 9.56 -13.18 -11.55
CA LEU A 309 9.70 -11.77 -11.93
C LEU A 309 10.91 -11.09 -11.27
N VAL A 310 11.21 -11.38 -10.01
CA VAL A 310 12.42 -10.88 -9.33
C VAL A 310 13.67 -11.47 -9.98
N ILE A 311 13.66 -12.75 -10.36
CA ILE A 311 14.78 -13.35 -11.09
C ILE A 311 14.92 -12.76 -12.50
N GLN A 312 13.81 -12.52 -13.21
CA GLN A 312 13.85 -11.91 -14.54
C GLN A 312 14.29 -10.44 -14.51
N ALA A 313 13.94 -9.69 -13.47
CA ALA A 313 14.40 -8.31 -13.26
C ALA A 313 15.90 -8.20 -12.93
N PHE A 314 16.57 -9.30 -12.57
CA PHE A 314 18.03 -9.36 -12.36
C PHE A 314 18.81 -9.95 -13.54
N ILE A 315 18.12 -10.50 -14.57
CA ILE A 315 18.74 -11.15 -15.73
C ILE A 315 18.70 -10.27 -17.01
N ILE A 316 18.09 -9.09 -16.96
CA ILE A 316 18.14 -8.06 -18.01
C ILE A 316 19.01 -6.90 -17.53
#